data_AF-A0A1M6CBG9-F1
#
_entry.id   AF-A0A1M6CBG9-F1
#
_cell.length_a   1.000
_cell.length_b   1.000
_cell.length_c   1.000
_cell.angle_alpha   90.00
_cell.angle_beta   90.00
_cell.angle_gamma   90.00
#
_symmetry.space_group_name_H-M   'P 1'
#
loop_
_entity.id
_entity.type
_entity.pdbx_description
1 polymer ?
#
loop_
_entity_poly.entity_id
_entity_poly.type
_entity_poly.pdbx_seq_one_letter_code
_entity_poly.pdbx_strand_id
1 'polypeptide(L)'
;MSNFTKNRNDIDYDKPLWFKKTKHAIYYILSLIEALLLFRFLFKLLGANPDNGFVSFIYSMTGIFIAPFTGIFNSFVSKGLTSKSVLEPATIIGMIVYSVIAWGIVGLIRIKAEKE
;
A
#
# COMPACT_ATOMS: atom_id res chain seq x y z
N MET A 1 20.11 -31.25 31.07
CA MET A 1 18.81 -31.06 30.38
C MET A 1 18.69 -29.57 30.03
N SER A 2 19.09 -29.14 28.83
CA SER A 2 18.90 -27.75 28.39
C SER A 2 17.49 -27.59 27.84
N ASN A 3 16.75 -26.62 28.39
CA ASN A 3 15.33 -26.43 28.10
C ASN A 3 15.13 -25.87 26.68
N PHE A 4 14.47 -26.65 25.83
CA PHE A 4 14.07 -26.32 24.46
C PHE A 4 12.84 -25.41 24.42
N THR A 5 12.86 -24.26 25.08
CA THR A 5 11.90 -23.20 24.77
C THR A 5 12.45 -22.39 23.61
N LYS A 6 12.39 -22.97 22.40
CA LYS A 6 12.67 -22.26 21.14
C LYS A 6 11.56 -21.23 20.95
N ASN A 7 11.84 -20.00 21.33
CA ASN A 7 10.95 -18.86 21.24
C ASN A 7 10.81 -18.46 19.75
N ARG A 8 9.65 -17.94 19.34
CA ARG A 8 9.43 -17.58 17.93
C ARG A 8 10.35 -16.45 17.46
N ASN A 9 10.92 -15.70 18.40
CA ASN A 9 11.89 -14.64 18.13
C ASN A 9 13.23 -15.18 17.62
N ASP A 10 13.54 -16.46 17.89
CA ASP A 10 14.79 -17.12 17.54
C ASP A 10 14.85 -17.46 16.05
N ILE A 11 13.68 -17.64 15.43
CA ILE A 11 13.52 -18.07 14.03
C ILE A 11 13.82 -16.92 13.05
N ASP A 12 13.70 -15.66 13.49
CA ASP A 12 14.12 -14.48 12.72
C ASP A 12 15.59 -14.11 13.05
N TYR A 13 16.18 -14.65 14.13
CA TYR A 13 17.56 -14.32 14.52
C TYR A 13 18.61 -14.95 13.59
N ASP A 14 18.32 -16.14 13.05
CA ASP A 14 19.21 -16.92 12.17
C ASP A 14 19.22 -16.44 10.71
N LYS A 15 18.42 -15.41 10.39
CA LYS A 15 18.35 -14.85 9.02
C LYS A 15 19.43 -13.80 8.80
N PRO A 16 20.09 -13.79 7.62
CA PRO A 16 21.18 -12.88 7.36
C PRO A 16 20.72 -11.42 7.45
N LEU A 17 21.61 -10.54 7.94
CA LEU A 17 21.29 -9.13 8.19
C LEU A 17 20.72 -8.39 6.96
N TRP A 18 21.14 -8.80 5.76
CA TRP A 18 20.63 -8.24 4.51
C TRP A 18 19.13 -8.52 4.31
N PHE A 19 18.63 -9.68 4.74
CA PHE A 19 17.20 -10.02 4.67
C PHE A 19 16.35 -9.06 5.51
N LYS A 20 16.79 -8.79 6.74
CA LYS A 20 16.08 -7.88 7.65
C LYS A 20 16.03 -6.47 7.08
N LYS A 21 17.14 -5.96 6.56
CA LYS A 21 17.22 -4.63 5.95
C LYS A 21 16.30 -4.52 4.73
N THR A 22 16.33 -5.50 3.82
CA THR A 22 15.48 -5.52 2.62
C THR A 22 13.99 -5.59 2.98
N LYS A 23 13.61 -6.45 3.92
CA LYS A 23 12.22 -6.54 4.43
C LYS A 23 11.72 -5.19 4.94
N HIS A 24 12.51 -4.53 5.80
CA HIS A 24 12.13 -3.23 6.36
C HIS A 24 12.05 -2.15 5.27
N ALA A 25 12.97 -2.14 4.31
CA ALA A 25 12.93 -1.18 3.20
C ALA A 25 11.67 -1.34 2.34
N ILE A 26 11.28 -2.58 2.01
CA ILE A 26 10.07 -2.86 1.23
C ILE A 26 8.82 -2.38 1.97
N TYR A 27 8.68 -2.75 3.26
CA TYR A 27 7.53 -2.32 4.05
C TYR A 27 7.49 -0.81 4.25
N TYR A 28 8.65 -0.16 4.41
CA TYR A 28 8.71 1.30 4.54
C TYR A 28 8.20 2.01 3.28
N ILE A 29 8.65 1.56 2.10
CA ILE A 29 8.19 2.11 0.82
C ILE A 29 6.70 1.84 0.62
N LEU A 30 6.25 0.62 0.94
CA LEU A 30 4.83 0.26 0.88
C LEU A 30 4.00 1.18 1.76
N SER A 31 4.36 1.33 3.04
CA SER A 31 3.63 2.18 3.98
C SER A 31 3.62 3.64 3.56
N LEU A 32 4.68 4.12 2.90
CA LEU A 32 4.70 5.46 2.33
C LEU A 32 3.68 5.61 1.18
N ILE A 33 3.65 4.66 0.24
CA ILE A 33 2.68 4.65 -0.86
C ILE A 33 1.25 4.52 -0.32
N GLU A 34 1.03 3.60 0.61
CA GLU A 34 -0.27 3.41 1.24
C GLU A 34 -0.73 4.64 2.03
N ALA A 35 0.16 5.32 2.75
CA ALA A 35 -0.18 6.56 3.45
C ALA A 35 -0.67 7.63 2.47
N LEU A 36 0.01 7.78 1.32
CA LEU A 36 -0.42 8.72 0.28
C LEU A 36 -1.79 8.37 -0.30
N LEU A 37 -2.02 7.08 -0.61
CA LEU A 37 -3.30 6.59 -1.10
C LEU A 37 -4.41 6.73 -0.05
N LEU A 38 -4.09 6.53 1.23
CA LEU A 38 -5.01 6.74 2.34
C LEU A 38 -5.38 8.22 2.48
N PHE A 39 -4.41 9.14 2.38
CA PHE A 39 -4.70 10.57 2.36
C PHE A 39 -5.58 10.95 1.17
N ARG A 40 -5.30 10.42 -0.03
CA ARG A 40 -6.18 10.60 -1.20
C ARG A 40 -7.59 10.12 -0.89
N PHE A 41 -7.73 8.91 -0.34
CA PHE A 41 -9.01 8.32 0.01
C PHE A 41 -9.78 9.20 1.01
N LEU A 42 -9.13 9.62 2.09
CA LEU A 42 -9.74 10.49 3.10
C LEU A 42 -10.14 11.84 2.51
N PHE A 43 -9.30 12.47 1.69
CA PHE A 43 -9.64 13.73 1.04
C PHE A 43 -10.84 13.60 0.10
N LYS A 44 -10.92 12.50 -0.67
CA LYS A 44 -12.08 12.23 -1.52
C LYS A 44 -13.33 11.90 -0.70
N LEU A 45 -13.19 11.20 0.42
CA LEU A 45 -14.30 10.86 1.33
C LEU A 45 -14.86 12.08 2.04
N LEU A 46 -13.98 12.98 2.48
CA LEU A 46 -14.33 14.20 3.19
C LEU A 46 -14.70 15.36 2.25
N GLY A 47 -14.67 15.16 0.92
CA GLY A 47 -14.97 16.20 -0.06
C GLY A 47 -13.97 17.37 -0.04
N ALA A 48 -12.69 17.07 0.24
CA ALA A 48 -11.64 18.08 0.32
C ALA A 48 -11.50 18.87 -1.00
N ASN A 49 -11.23 20.17 -0.87
CA ASN A 49 -11.13 21.08 -2.00
C ASN A 49 -9.89 20.74 -2.87
N PRO A 50 -10.05 20.32 -4.14
CA PRO A 50 -8.93 20.03 -5.03
C PRO A 50 -8.15 21.28 -5.48
N ASP A 51 -8.69 22.48 -5.27
CA ASP A 51 -7.98 23.74 -5.57
C ASP A 51 -6.97 24.08 -4.46
N ASN A 52 -6.99 23.35 -3.33
CA ASN A 52 -5.94 23.43 -2.32
C ASN A 52 -4.65 22.78 -2.85
N GLY A 53 -3.53 23.50 -2.75
CA GLY A 53 -2.24 23.05 -3.27
C GLY A 53 -1.77 21.70 -2.70
N PHE A 54 -2.02 21.43 -1.41
CA PHE A 54 -1.66 20.15 -0.79
C PHE A 54 -2.54 19.00 -1.26
N VAL A 55 -3.86 19.20 -1.33
CA VAL A 55 -4.81 18.20 -1.84
C VAL A 55 -4.51 17.87 -3.30
N SER A 56 -4.28 18.91 -4.13
CA SER A 56 -3.90 18.77 -5.53
C SER A 56 -2.59 17.99 -5.70
N PHE A 57 -1.58 18.30 -4.90
CA PHE A 57 -0.31 17.58 -4.88
C PHE A 57 -0.51 16.08 -4.59
N ILE A 58 -1.26 15.75 -3.54
CA ILE A 58 -1.56 14.36 -3.20
C ILE A 58 -2.31 13.67 -4.35
N TYR A 59 -3.32 14.31 -4.95
CA TYR A 59 -4.08 13.74 -6.07
C TYR A 59 -3.23 13.51 -7.32
N SER A 60 -2.31 14.43 -7.63
CA SER A 60 -1.38 14.30 -8.76
C SER A 60 -0.40 13.15 -8.53
N MET A 61 0.26 13.14 -7.37
CA MET A 61 1.30 12.16 -7.05
C MET A 61 0.73 10.75 -6.90
N THR A 62 -0.48 10.63 -6.33
CA THR A 62 -1.17 9.33 -6.23
C THR A 62 -1.80 8.89 -7.55
N GLY A 63 -2.00 9.81 -8.51
CA GLY A 63 -2.65 9.51 -9.78
C GLY A 63 -1.96 8.40 -10.57
N ILE A 64 -0.63 8.34 -10.58
CA ILE A 64 0.14 7.31 -11.28
C ILE A 64 -0.08 5.90 -10.70
N PHE A 65 -0.25 5.81 -9.38
CA PHE A 65 -0.51 4.54 -8.69
C PHE A 65 -1.95 4.06 -8.90
N ILE A 66 -2.89 5.00 -9.02
CA ILE A 66 -4.31 4.69 -9.23
C ILE A 66 -4.60 4.34 -10.70
N ALA A 67 -3.84 4.91 -11.65
CA ALA A 67 -4.04 4.81 -13.09
C ALA A 67 -4.44 3.40 -13.60
N PRO A 68 -3.73 2.30 -13.26
CA PRO A 68 -4.10 0.96 -13.75
C PRO A 68 -5.41 0.42 -13.18
N PHE A 69 -5.90 0.99 -12.08
CA PHE A 69 -7.14 0.59 -11.42
C PHE A 69 -8.32 1.49 -11.79
N THR A 70 -8.07 2.56 -12.56
CA THR A 70 -9.14 3.41 -13.07
C THR A 70 -10.04 2.61 -14.03
N GLY A 71 -11.36 2.72 -13.85
CA GLY A 71 -12.33 2.01 -14.69
C GLY A 71 -12.64 0.55 -14.30
N ILE A 72 -11.99 -0.02 -13.26
CA ILE A 72 -12.31 -1.37 -12.75
C ILE A 72 -13.77 -1.46 -12.29
N PHE A 73 -14.27 -0.40 -11.67
CA PHE A 73 -15.68 -0.26 -11.35
C PHE A 73 -16.31 0.71 -12.33
N ASN A 74 -17.35 0.25 -13.04
CA ASN A 74 -18.24 1.12 -13.79
C ASN A 74 -18.76 2.18 -12.82
N SER A 75 -18.37 3.43 -13.04
CA SER A 75 -18.86 4.55 -12.24
C SER A 75 -20.34 4.71 -12.53
N PHE A 76 -21.21 4.15 -11.69
CA PHE A 76 -22.67 4.37 -11.75
C PHE A 76 -23.06 5.82 -11.41
N VAL A 77 -22.10 6.72 -11.18
CA VAL A 77 -22.35 8.14 -10.98
C VAL A 77 -22.37 8.83 -12.33
N SER A 78 -23.61 8.96 -12.82
CA SER A 78 -24.11 9.84 -13.87
C SER A 78 -23.15 10.96 -14.32
N LYS A 79 -22.98 11.05 -15.64
CA LYS A 79 -22.37 12.12 -16.45
C LYS A 79 -22.90 13.55 -16.18
N GLY A 80 -23.70 13.80 -15.13
CA GLY A 80 -24.57 14.98 -15.07
C GLY A 80 -24.55 15.83 -13.81
N LEU A 81 -23.83 15.49 -12.72
CA LEU A 81 -23.92 16.29 -11.49
C LEU A 81 -22.56 16.75 -10.98
N THR A 82 -22.47 18.08 -10.86
CA THR A 82 -21.39 18.93 -10.38
C THR A 82 -21.02 18.67 -8.91
N SER A 83 -20.61 17.45 -8.60
CA SER A 83 -20.08 17.10 -7.28
C SER A 83 -18.82 16.27 -7.46
N LYS A 84 -17.67 16.95 -7.38
CA LYS A 84 -16.29 16.45 -7.42
C LYS A 84 -15.95 15.38 -6.36
N SER A 85 -16.92 14.95 -5.55
CA SER A 85 -16.76 13.99 -4.45
C SER A 85 -17.36 12.64 -4.83
N VAL A 86 -16.78 12.00 -5.84
CA VAL A 86 -17.03 10.59 -6.12
C VAL A 86 -15.91 9.82 -5.45
N LEU A 87 -16.25 9.08 -4.39
CA LEU A 87 -15.34 8.09 -3.82
C LEU A 87 -14.81 7.22 -4.95
N GLU A 88 -13.49 7.25 -5.17
CA GLU A 88 -12.84 6.50 -6.24
C GLU A 88 -12.55 5.09 -5.74
N PRO A 89 -13.35 4.06 -6.12
CA PRO A 89 -13.15 2.72 -5.59
C PRO A 89 -11.80 2.13 -6.05
N ALA A 90 -11.27 2.66 -7.17
CA ALA A 90 -9.90 2.41 -7.64
C ALA A 90 -8.83 2.69 -6.58
N THR A 91 -9.04 3.65 -5.67
CA THR A 91 -8.10 3.95 -4.57
C THR A 91 -8.03 2.81 -3.57
N ILE A 92 -9.20 2.30 -3.17
CA ILE A 92 -9.29 1.18 -2.22
C ILE A 92 -8.65 -0.07 -2.84
N ILE A 93 -8.95 -0.35 -4.11
CA ILE A 93 -8.34 -1.49 -4.81
C ILE A 93 -6.83 -1.33 -4.92
N GLY A 94 -6.34 -0.14 -5.28
CA GLY A 94 -4.92 0.13 -5.34
C GLY A 94 -4.24 -0.17 -4.01
N MET A 95 -4.80 0.31 -2.88
CA MET A 95 -4.28 0.00 -1.55
C MET A 95 -4.19 -1.51 -1.31
N ILE A 96 -5.28 -2.24 -1.52
CA ILE A 96 -5.33 -3.70 -1.31
C ILE A 96 -4.29 -4.42 -2.19
N VAL A 97 -4.23 -4.09 -3.48
CA VAL A 97 -3.32 -4.72 -4.43
C VAL A 97 -1.88 -4.48 -4.04
N TYR A 98 -1.50 -3.26 -3.66
CA TYR A 98 -0.14 -2.96 -3.23
C TYR A 98 0.23 -3.69 -1.93
N SER A 99 -0.68 -3.78 -0.94
CA SER A 99 -0.45 -4.56 0.27
C SER A 99 -0.16 -6.03 -0.04
N VAL A 100 -0.95 -6.63 -0.93
CA VAL A 100 -0.82 -8.04 -1.34
C VAL A 100 0.49 -8.27 -2.10
N ILE A 101 0.84 -7.37 -3.04
CA ILE A 101 2.10 -7.47 -3.80
C ILE A 101 3.31 -7.43 -2.86
N ALA A 102 3.35 -6.46 -1.93
CA ALA A 102 4.48 -6.35 -1.01
C ALA A 102 4.58 -7.56 -0.07
N TRP A 103 3.45 -8.05 0.44
CA TRP A 103 3.44 -9.29 1.22
C TRP A 103 3.95 -10.48 0.42
N GLY A 104 3.55 -10.61 -0.85
CA GLY A 104 4.04 -11.63 -1.78
C GLY A 104 5.55 -11.54 -2.02
N ILE A 105 6.07 -10.33 -2.30
CA ILE A 105 7.52 -10.09 -2.48
C ILE A 105 8.30 -10.50 -1.24
N VAL A 106 7.87 -10.09 -0.05
CA VAL A 106 8.53 -10.46 1.21
C VAL A 106 8.48 -11.98 1.44
N GLY A 107 7.36 -12.62 1.09
CA GLY A 107 7.21 -14.07 1.13
C GLY A 107 8.20 -14.79 0.21
N LEU A 108 8.38 -14.32 -1.01
CA LEU A 108 9.35 -14.89 -1.97
C LEU A 108 10.78 -14.73 -1.47
N ILE A 109 11.16 -13.54 -0.97
CA ILE A 109 12.49 -13.29 -0.42
C ILE A 109 12.74 -14.22 0.79
N ARG A 110 11.71 -14.43 1.63
CA ARG A 110 11.78 -15.32 2.79
C ARG A 110 12.14 -16.76 2.39
N ILE A 111 11.50 -17.28 1.35
CA ILE A 111 11.74 -18.64 0.84
C ILE A 111 13.16 -18.76 0.29
N LYS A 112 13.63 -17.76 -0.48
CA LYS A 112 15.01 -17.78 -1.01
C LYS A 112 16.05 -17.76 0.11
N ALA A 113 15.81 -16.97 1.16
CA ALA A 113 16.69 -16.86 2.31
C ALA A 113 16.65 -18.07 3.27
N GLU A 114 15.69 -19.00 3.11
CA GLU A 114 15.66 -20.28 3.87
C GLU A 114 16.41 -21.40 3.15
N LYS A 115 16.73 -21.20 1.87
CA LYS A 115 17.42 -22.18 1.02
C LYS A 115 18.93 -21.93 0.92
N GLU A 116 19.40 -20.80 1.46
CA GLU A 116 20.82 -20.45 1.62
C GLU A 116 21.28 -20.82 3.03
#